data_AF-A0A971L0U4-F1
#
_entry.id   AF-A0A971L0U4-F1
#
_cell.length_a   1.000
_cell.length_b   1.000
_cell.length_c   1.000
_cell.angle_alpha   90.00
_cell.angle_beta   90.00
_cell.angle_gamma   90.00
#
_symmetry.space_group_name_H-M   'P 1'
#
loop_
_entity.id
_entity.type
_entity.pdbx_description
1 polymer ?
#
loop_
_entity_poly.entity_id
_entity_poly.type
_entity_poly.pdbx_seq_one_letter_code
_entity_poly.pdbx_strand_id
1 'polypeptide(L)' 'MLTPLRQIGNSKGVIIPSAYIEQLQINSEVELTLDGDVLLLKASTP' A
#
# COMPACT_ATOMS: atom_id res chain seq x y z
N MET A 1 7.98 7.65 8.81
CA MET A 1 7.64 8.59 7.70
C MET A 1 6.18 8.92 7.81
N LEU A 2 5.80 10.20 7.75
CA LEU A 2 4.39 10.59 7.74
C LEU A 2 3.97 10.88 6.30
N THR A 3 2.95 10.19 5.80
CA THR A 3 2.39 10.41 4.46
C THR A 3 0.98 10.95 4.59
N PRO A 4 0.64 12.11 3.99
CA PRO A 4 -0.71 12.63 4.07
C PRO A 4 -1.68 11.73 3.29
N LEU A 5 -2.90 11.60 3.80
CA LEU A 5 -4.00 11.01 3.06
C LEU A 5 -4.43 11.95 1.93
N ARG A 6 -4.69 11.38 0.75
CA ARG A 6 -5.23 12.08 -0.41
C ARG A 6 -6.63 11.57 -0.74
N GLN A 7 -7.48 12.47 -1.22
CA GLN A 7 -8.76 12.08 -1.82
C GLN A 7 -8.50 11.50 -3.21
N ILE A 8 -9.09 10.34 -3.50
CA ILE A 8 -9.04 9.68 -4.82
C ILE A 8 -10.48 9.25 -5.15
N GLY A 9 -11.18 10.04 -5.96
CA GLY A 9 -12.61 9.80 -6.23
C GLY A 9 -13.44 9.83 -4.95
N ASN A 10 -14.15 8.74 -4.63
CA ASN A 10 -14.88 8.56 -3.37
C ASN A 10 -14.06 7.83 -2.27
N SER A 11 -12.75 7.66 -2.48
CA SER A 11 -11.86 6.91 -1.59
C SER A 11 -10.77 7.80 -0.98
N LYS A 12 -10.11 7.30 0.06
CA LYS A 12 -8.86 7.85 0.60
C LYS A 12 -7.70 6.95 0.21
N GLY A 13 -6.55 7.54 -0.11
CA GLY A 13 -5.33 6.81 -0.42
C GLY A 13 -4.08 7.47 0.14
N VAL A 14 -3.00 6.69 0.21
CA VAL A 14 -1.65 7.17 0.50
C VAL A 14 -0.77 6.95 -0.73
N ILE A 15 0.25 7.79 -0.91
CA ILE A 15 1.27 7.58 -1.94
C ILE A 15 2.43 6.82 -1.29
N ILE A 16 2.73 5.64 -1.82
CA ILE A 16 3.88 4.84 -1.40
C ILE A 16 5.06 5.21 -2.31
N PRO A 17 6.23 5.58 -1.76
CA PRO A 17 7.44 5.79 -2.56
C PRO A 17 7.77 4.56 -3.42
N SER A 18 8.15 4.78 -4.68
CA SER A 18 8.45 3.68 -5.63
C SER A 18 9.55 2.75 -5.12
N ALA A 19 10.56 3.29 -4.43
CA ALA A 19 11.64 2.51 -3.85
C ALA A 19 11.16 1.39 -2.90
N TYR A 20 10.05 1.58 -2.18
CA TYR A 20 9.49 0.53 -1.33
C TYR A 20 8.74 -0.54 -2.13
N ILE A 21 8.02 -0.13 -3.19
CA ILE A 21 7.35 -1.06 -4.11
C ILE A 21 8.39 -1.96 -4.81
N GLU A 22 9.49 -1.37 -5.27
CA GLU A 22 10.61 -2.08 -5.90
C GLU A 22 11.31 -3.04 -4.93
N GLN A 23 11.62 -2.58 -3.71
CA GLN A 23 12.24 -3.41 -2.67
C GLN A 23 11.37 -4.59 -2.26
N LEU A 24 10.04 -4.41 -2.23
CA LEU A 24 9.07 -5.47 -1.92
C LEU A 24 8.69 -6.32 -3.15
N GLN A 25 9.28 -6.03 -4.32
CA GLN A 25 9.05 -6.75 -5.58
C GLN A 25 7.57 -6.83 -5.97
N ILE A 26 6.80 -5.78 -5.67
CA ILE A 26 5.38 -5.68 -6.02
C ILE A 26 5.28 -5.25 -7.48
N ASN A 27 4.94 -6.19 -8.37
CA ASN A 27 4.90 -5.94 -9.82
C ASN A 27 3.49 -5.74 -10.40
N SER A 28 2.44 -6.15 -9.69
CA SER A 28 1.07 -6.10 -10.22
C SER A 28 0.05 -5.72 -9.14
N GLU A 29 -0.12 -6.59 -8.15
CA GLU A 29 -1.19 -6.46 -7.15
C GLU A 29 -0.65 -6.64 -5.73
N VAL A 30 -1.40 -6.12 -4.78
CA VAL A 30 -1.12 -6.26 -3.35
C VAL A 30 -2.31 -6.86 -2.64
N GLU A 31 -2.04 -7.75 -1.70
CA GLU A 31 -3.03 -8.17 -0.72
C GLU A 31 -3.06 -7.14 0.41
N LEU A 32 -4.27 -6.77 0.82
CA LEU A 32 -4.54 -5.82 1.91
C LEU A 32 -5.18 -6.57 3.08
N THR A 33 -4.54 -6.53 4.24
CA THR A 33 -5.05 -7.17 5.45
C THR A 33 -5.04 -6.20 6.62
N LEU A 34 -6.11 -6.18 7.42
CA LEU A 34 -6.13 -5.49 8.71
C LEU A 34 -5.58 -6.43 9.79
N ASP A 35 -4.53 -5.99 10.48
CA ASP A 35 -3.95 -6.67 11.63
C ASP A 35 -3.93 -5.71 12.82
N GLY A 36 -4.96 -5.80 13.66
CA GLY A 36 -5.24 -4.82 14.72
C GLY A 36 -5.46 -3.42 14.14
N ASP A 37 -4.61 -2.47 14.55
CA ASP A 37 -4.65 -1.07 14.12
C ASP A 37 -3.75 -0.79 12.90
N VAL A 38 -3.23 -1.84 12.24
CA VAL A 38 -2.30 -1.72 11.12
C VAL A 38 -2.91 -2.29 9.84
N LEU A 39 -2.77 -1.55 8.74
CA LEU A 39 -3.04 -2.06 7.40
C LEU A 39 -1.75 -2.64 6.82
N LEU A 40 -1.68 -3.95 6.69
CA LEU A 40 -0.58 -4.66 6.06
C LEU A 40 -0.80 -4.75 4.55
N LEU A 41 0.25 -4.41 3.80
CA LEU A 41 0.35 -4.60 2.36
C LEU A 41 1.38 -5.69 2.08
N LYS A 42 1.00 -6.69 1.29
CA LYS A 42 1.91 -7.75 0.82
C LYS A 42 1.83 -7.86 -0.70
N ALA A 43 2.93 -8.21 -1.35
CA ALA A 43 2.88 -8.57 -2.76
C ALA A 43 1.93 -9.75 -2.95
N SER A 44 1.04 -9.66 -3.94
CA SER A 44 0.22 -10.80 -4.34
C SER A 44 1.14 -11.83 -4.99
N THR A 45 1.36 -12.96 -4.32
CA THR A 45 1.94 -14.15 -4.95
C THR A 45 0.83 -14.91 -5.67
N PRO A 46 1.07 -15.42 -6.90
CA PRO A 46 0.18 -16.38 -7.54
C PRO A 46 -0.16 -17.58 -6.64
#